data_AF-A0A7V5BQH4-F1
#
_entry.id   AF-A0A7V5BQH4-F1
#
_cell.length_a   1.000
_cell.length_b   1.000
_cell.length_c   1.000
_cell.angle_alpha   90.00
_cell.angle_beta   90.00
_cell.angle_gamma   90.00
#
_symmetry.space_group_name_H-M   'P 1'
#
loop_
_entity.id
_entity.type
_entity.pdbx_description
1 polymer ?
#
loop_
_entity_poly.entity_id
_entity_poly.type
_entity_poly.pdbx_seq_one_letter_code
_entity_poly.pdbx_strand_id
1 'polypeptide(L)'
;QWEMRWKEGVKPFKSSDPDSERIWWTDVGVNQNLTFSVHPDPISGMQCWHQKVRVEKAHPGDRHGDIYVDTKRAHEVYREWLAMTRPADRYSPDGTRRPTWLPRPFRPALEAFKLKGDR
;
A
#
# COMPACT_ATOMS: atom_id res chain seq x y z
N GLN A 1 -8.69 5.21 13.74
CA GLN A 1 -9.30 3.95 13.30
C GLN A 1 -10.17 4.27 12.11
N TRP A 2 -10.13 3.45 11.07
CA TRP A 2 -10.84 3.66 9.82
C TRP A 2 -11.53 2.37 9.39
N GLU A 3 -12.74 2.52 8.86
CA GLU A 3 -13.56 1.42 8.37
C GLU A 3 -13.99 1.73 6.94
N MET A 4 -13.97 0.71 6.10
CA MET A 4 -14.57 0.73 4.79
C MET A 4 -15.60 -0.39 4.71
N ARG A 5 -16.84 -0.01 4.43
CA ARG A 5 -17.96 -0.91 4.24
C ARG A 5 -18.51 -0.75 2.83
N TRP A 6 -18.76 -1.87 2.18
CA TRP A 6 -19.44 -1.88 0.89
C TRP A 6 -20.88 -1.41 1.07
N LYS A 7 -21.26 -0.38 0.30
CA LYS A 7 -22.65 0.09 0.24
C LYS A 7 -23.45 -0.67 -0.81
N GLU A 8 -22.81 -0.94 -1.95
CA GLU A 8 -23.39 -1.67 -3.07
C GLU A 8 -22.26 -2.42 -3.79
N GLY A 9 -22.57 -3.63 -4.27
CA GLY A 9 -21.64 -4.41 -5.10
C GLY A 9 -21.66 -3.97 -6.57
N VAL A 10 -20.78 -4.55 -7.36
CA VAL A 10 -20.81 -4.30 -8.82
C VAL A 10 -21.98 -5.02 -9.46
N LYS A 11 -22.59 -4.35 -10.45
CA LYS A 11 -23.70 -4.88 -11.24
C LYS A 11 -23.59 -4.37 -12.68
N PRO A 12 -24.19 -5.06 -13.65
CA PRO A 12 -24.37 -4.54 -15.00
C PRO A 12 -24.98 -3.14 -15.00
N PHE A 13 -24.48 -2.27 -15.86
CA PHE A 13 -25.05 -0.95 -16.07
C PHE A 13 -24.94 -0.54 -17.54
N LYS A 14 -25.90 0.27 -18.00
CA LYS A 14 -25.90 0.81 -19.36
C LYS A 14 -24.84 1.90 -19.48
N SER A 15 -24.01 1.82 -20.52
CA SER A 15 -23.04 2.85 -20.87
C SER A 15 -22.77 2.85 -22.38
N SER A 16 -21.89 3.73 -22.87
CA SER A 16 -21.42 3.71 -24.26
C SER A 16 -20.52 2.51 -24.58
N ASP A 17 -20.00 1.84 -23.55
CA ASP A 17 -19.22 0.61 -23.66
C ASP A 17 -20.16 -0.59 -23.44
N PRO A 18 -20.44 -1.41 -24.47
CA PRO A 18 -21.35 -2.55 -24.35
C PRO A 18 -20.88 -3.62 -23.36
N ASP A 19 -19.61 -3.63 -22.97
CA ASP A 19 -19.10 -4.57 -21.97
C ASP A 19 -19.56 -4.23 -20.54
N SER A 20 -20.01 -2.99 -20.29
CA SER A 20 -20.57 -2.59 -18.98
C SER A 20 -21.83 -3.37 -18.59
N GLU A 21 -22.60 -3.85 -19.58
CA GLU A 21 -23.78 -4.68 -19.35
C GLU A 21 -23.43 -6.17 -19.13
N ARG A 22 -22.17 -6.56 -19.35
CA ARG A 22 -21.70 -7.95 -19.25
C ARG A 22 -21.04 -8.28 -17.91
N ILE A 23 -21.08 -7.37 -16.94
CA ILE A 23 -20.47 -7.60 -15.62
C ILE A 23 -21.24 -8.71 -14.88
N TRP A 24 -20.65 -9.90 -14.76
CA TRP A 24 -21.27 -11.06 -14.10
C TRP A 24 -20.58 -11.46 -12.78
N TRP A 25 -19.44 -10.85 -12.45
CA TRP A 25 -18.76 -11.04 -11.17
C TRP A 25 -19.34 -10.07 -10.12
N THR A 26 -19.22 -10.45 -8.85
CA THR A 26 -19.73 -9.66 -7.71
C THR A 26 -18.64 -8.89 -6.97
N ASP A 27 -17.37 -9.20 -7.25
CA ASP A 27 -16.23 -8.64 -6.53
C ASP A 27 -15.46 -7.61 -7.37
N VAL A 28 -15.29 -6.39 -6.85
CA VAL A 28 -14.59 -5.27 -7.52
C VAL A 28 -13.16 -5.08 -7.04
N GLY A 29 -12.60 -6.08 -6.37
CA GLY A 29 -11.21 -6.12 -6.01
C GLY A 29 -11.01 -6.14 -4.50
N VAL A 30 -9.98 -6.87 -4.10
CA VAL A 30 -9.60 -6.97 -2.69
C VAL A 30 -8.61 -5.84 -2.38
N ASN A 31 -8.99 -4.93 -1.48
CA ASN A 31 -8.15 -3.80 -1.09
C ASN A 31 -7.11 -4.20 -0.03
N GLN A 32 -6.34 -5.24 -0.32
CA GLN A 32 -5.35 -5.83 0.60
C GLN A 32 -4.35 -4.78 1.10
N ASN A 33 -3.94 -3.85 0.23
CA ASN A 33 -3.00 -2.78 0.56
C ASN A 33 -3.49 -1.88 1.71
N LEU A 34 -4.80 -1.76 1.92
CA LEU A 34 -5.36 -0.97 3.02
C LEU A 34 -5.18 -1.67 4.37
N THR A 35 -5.17 -3.00 4.37
CA THR A 35 -5.10 -3.81 5.60
C THR A 35 -3.68 -4.01 6.13
N PHE A 36 -2.66 -3.63 5.35
CA PHE A 36 -1.27 -3.82 5.72
C PHE A 36 -0.64 -2.55 6.31
N SER A 37 0.13 -2.73 7.38
CA SER A 37 1.02 -1.67 7.85
C SER A 37 2.21 -1.52 6.88
N VAL A 38 2.80 -0.33 6.85
CA VAL A 38 4.03 -0.09 6.09
C VAL A 38 5.20 -0.73 6.84
N HIS A 39 5.97 -1.58 6.17
CA HIS A 39 7.12 -2.30 6.70
C HIS A 39 8.32 -2.07 5.79
N PRO A 40 9.10 -1.00 6.02
CA PRO A 40 10.32 -0.76 5.27
C PRO A 40 11.38 -1.83 5.55
N ASP A 41 11.90 -2.47 4.50
CA ASP A 41 13.01 -3.42 4.58
C ASP A 41 14.20 -2.78 5.32
N PRO A 42 14.78 -3.43 6.35
CA PRO A 42 15.87 -2.86 7.15
C PRO A 42 17.13 -2.46 6.35
N ILE A 43 17.35 -3.00 5.15
CA ILE A 43 18.52 -2.67 4.34
C ILE A 43 18.22 -1.50 3.39
N SER A 44 17.13 -1.60 2.63
CA SER A 44 16.82 -0.70 1.51
C SER A 44 15.76 0.35 1.82
N GLY A 45 14.98 0.16 2.89
CA GLY A 45 13.80 0.97 3.21
C GLY A 45 12.61 0.75 2.26
N MET A 46 12.65 -0.24 1.36
CA MET A 46 11.56 -0.56 0.45
C MET A 46 10.43 -1.31 1.16
N GLN A 47 9.17 -1.11 0.76
CA GLN A 47 8.03 -1.80 1.37
C GLN A 47 8.12 -3.32 1.21
N CYS A 48 8.06 -4.05 2.32
CA CYS A 48 7.91 -5.50 2.35
C CYS A 48 6.44 -5.90 2.18
N TRP A 49 6.14 -6.70 1.16
CA TRP A 49 4.77 -7.16 0.88
C TRP A 49 4.40 -8.48 1.57
N HIS A 50 5.38 -9.28 1.98
CA HIS A 50 5.11 -10.54 2.65
C HIS A 50 4.73 -10.28 4.11
N GLN A 51 3.49 -10.63 4.48
CA GLN A 51 2.92 -10.35 5.80
C GLN A 51 2.43 -11.62 6.46
N LYS A 52 2.68 -11.74 7.77
CA LYS A 52 2.07 -12.78 8.60
C LYS A 52 0.64 -12.36 8.93
N VAL A 53 -0.33 -13.20 8.60
CA VAL A 53 -1.75 -12.98 8.92
C VAL A 53 -2.28 -14.09 9.82
N ARG A 54 -3.36 -13.79 10.56
CA ARG A 54 -4.16 -14.78 11.27
C ARG A 54 -5.48 -14.92 10.55
N VAL A 55 -5.86 -16.15 10.23
CA VAL A 55 -7.14 -16.46 9.57
C VAL A 55 -8.05 -17.14 10.59
N GLU A 56 -9.31 -16.70 10.64
CA GLU A 56 -10.33 -17.27 11.50
C GLU A 56 -11.69 -17.28 10.79
N LYS A 57 -12.69 -17.94 11.39
CA LYS A 57 -14.06 -17.91 10.87
C LYS A 57 -14.63 -16.51 11.03
N ALA A 58 -15.44 -16.08 10.06
CA ALA A 58 -16.17 -14.82 10.14
C ALA A 58 -17.10 -14.80 11.37
N HIS A 59 -17.16 -13.65 12.02
CA HIS A 59 -17.96 -13.39 13.21
C HIS A 59 -19.38 -12.96 12.82
N PRO A 60 -20.37 -13.09 13.71
CA PRO A 60 -21.69 -12.52 13.47
C PRO A 60 -21.61 -11.01 13.23
N GLY A 61 -22.02 -10.57 12.04
CA GLY A 61 -22.02 -9.15 11.65
C GLY A 61 -20.93 -8.77 10.65
N ASP A 62 -19.90 -9.60 10.47
CA ASP A 62 -18.92 -9.45 9.40
C ASP A 62 -19.61 -9.56 8.04
N ARG A 63 -19.22 -8.71 7.09
CA ARG A 63 -19.69 -8.77 5.70
C ARG A 63 -18.51 -8.90 4.76
N HIS A 64 -18.76 -9.54 3.62
CA HIS A 64 -17.77 -9.63 2.55
C HIS A 64 -17.28 -8.23 2.16
N GLY A 65 -15.96 -8.05 2.09
CA GLY A 65 -15.33 -6.78 1.71
C GLY A 65 -15.27 -5.72 2.82
N ASP A 66 -15.77 -5.98 4.03
CA ASP A 66 -15.55 -5.09 5.17
C ASP A 66 -14.04 -5.02 5.50
N ILE A 67 -13.53 -3.80 5.65
CA ILE A 67 -12.13 -3.53 5.98
C ILE A 67 -12.07 -2.62 7.20
N TYR A 68 -11.21 -3.00 8.14
CA TYR A 68 -10.93 -2.21 9.32
C TYR A 68 -9.42 -2.02 9.48
N VAL A 69 -9.02 -0.79 9.81
CA VAL A 69 -7.60 -0.41 9.96
C VAL A 69 -7.43 0.47 11.19
N ASP A 70 -6.55 0.04 12.09
CA ASP A 70 -6.01 0.93 13.12
C ASP A 70 -4.81 1.70 12.54
N THR A 71 -5.07 2.89 12.03
CA THR A 71 -4.03 3.74 11.44
C THR A 71 -2.98 4.23 12.44
N LYS A 72 -3.32 4.31 13.73
CA LYS A 72 -2.36 4.69 14.77
C LYS A 72 -1.38 3.54 14.97
N ARG A 73 -1.90 2.32 15.14
CA ARG A 73 -1.07 1.12 15.28
C ARG A 73 -0.22 0.88 14.03
N ALA A 74 -0.80 1.05 12.84
CA ALA A 74 -0.06 0.92 11.58
C ALA A 74 1.10 1.93 11.48
N HIS A 75 0.91 3.16 11.98
CA HIS A 75 1.98 4.16 12.01
C HIS A 75 3.06 3.83 13.04
N GLU A 76 2.70 3.31 14.21
CA GLU A 76 3.66 2.84 15.23
C GLU A 76 4.54 1.73 14.65
N VAL A 77 3.94 0.72 14.02
CA VAL A 77 4.66 -0.37 13.37
C VAL A 77 5.58 0.14 12.25
N TYR A 78 5.10 1.09 11.44
CA TYR A 78 5.94 1.75 10.44
C TYR A 78 7.17 2.42 11.06
N ARG A 79 7.02 3.12 12.19
CA ARG A 79 8.12 3.78 12.90
C ARG A 79 9.12 2.76 13.46
N GLU A 80 8.63 1.67 14.04
CA GLU A 80 9.46 0.57 14.53
C GLU A 80 10.34 0.00 13.40
N TRP A 81 9.74 -0.25 12.23
CA TRP A 81 10.49 -0.76 11.07
C TRP A 81 11.41 0.27 10.43
N LEU A 82 10.97 1.53 10.33
CA LEU A 82 11.79 2.61 9.81
C LEU A 82 13.08 2.78 10.62
N ALA A 83 13.02 2.63 11.94
CA ALA A 83 14.19 2.73 12.81
C ALA A 83 15.25 1.65 12.53
N MET A 84 14.87 0.53 11.90
CA MET A 84 15.79 -0.53 11.48
C MET A 84 16.45 -0.24 10.13
N THR A 85 15.95 0.73 9.36
CA THR A 85 16.42 1.01 7.99
C THR A 85 17.78 1.69 7.98
N ARG A 86 18.55 1.44 6.90
CA ARG A 86 19.77 2.20 6.61
C ARG A 86 19.41 3.55 5.99
N PRO A 87 19.76 4.67 6.63
CA PRO A 87 19.39 5.98 6.11
C PRO A 87 20.22 6.35 4.88
N ALA A 88 19.58 6.98 3.90
CA ALA A 88 20.17 7.25 2.59
C ALA A 88 21.31 8.29 2.64
N ASP A 89 21.30 9.21 3.61
CA ASP A 89 22.37 10.20 3.84
C ASP A 89 23.71 9.55 4.17
N ARG A 90 23.69 8.39 4.85
CA ARG A 90 24.89 7.66 5.27
C ARG A 90 25.27 6.51 4.35
N TYR A 91 24.28 5.83 3.75
CA TYR A 91 24.51 4.58 3.01
C TYR A 91 24.31 4.68 1.51
N SER A 92 23.78 5.80 0.99
CA SER A 92 23.66 5.98 -0.45
C SER A 92 25.04 6.30 -1.07
N PRO A 93 25.47 5.60 -2.13
CA PRO A 93 26.79 5.82 -2.74
C PRO A 93 27.01 7.24 -3.27
N ASP A 94 25.93 7.92 -3.67
CA ASP A 94 25.95 9.25 -4.28
C ASP A 94 25.10 10.27 -3.50
N GLY A 95 24.70 9.94 -2.26
CA GLY A 95 23.87 10.80 -1.41
C GLY A 95 22.46 11.04 -1.95
N THR A 96 21.98 10.23 -2.89
CA THR A 96 20.60 10.33 -3.39
C THR A 96 19.64 9.41 -2.63
N ARG A 97 18.34 9.73 -2.66
CA ARG A 97 17.25 8.92 -2.07
C ARG A 97 17.17 7.51 -2.65
N ARG A 98 17.66 7.31 -3.88
CA ARG A 98 17.57 6.06 -4.64
C ARG A 98 18.44 6.13 -5.90
N PRO A 99 18.93 4.99 -6.43
CA PRO A 99 19.73 4.97 -7.65
C PRO A 99 19.04 5.51 -8.91
N THR A 100 19.78 6.22 -9.77
CA THR A 100 19.27 6.75 -11.05
C THR A 100 19.28 5.73 -12.19
N TRP A 101 20.07 4.65 -12.07
CA TRP A 101 20.24 3.63 -13.12
C TRP A 101 19.21 2.50 -13.08
N LEU A 102 18.37 2.43 -12.05
CA LEU A 102 17.25 1.48 -12.01
C LEU A 102 16.12 1.98 -12.93
N PRO A 103 15.67 1.19 -13.93
CA PRO A 103 14.56 1.56 -14.79
C PRO A 103 13.25 1.58 -14.01
N ARG A 104 12.37 2.54 -14.32
CA ARG A 104 11.10 2.74 -13.61
C ARG A 104 10.02 3.25 -14.57
N PRO A 105 8.78 2.73 -14.50
CA PRO A 105 7.63 3.44 -15.02
C PRO A 105 7.52 4.81 -14.34
N PHE A 106 7.30 5.86 -15.12
CA PHE A 106 7.19 7.24 -14.61
C PHE A 106 8.42 7.71 -13.82
N ARG A 107 9.62 7.56 -14.40
CA ARG A 107 10.86 8.06 -13.81
C ARG A 107 10.72 9.56 -13.48
N PRO A 108 10.92 9.97 -12.22
CA PRO A 108 10.79 11.37 -11.84
C PRO A 108 11.97 12.20 -12.32
N ALA A 109 11.83 13.53 -12.31
CA ALA A 109 12.93 14.46 -12.57
C ALA A 109 14.10 14.24 -11.60
N LEU A 110 15.33 14.50 -12.05
CA LEU A 110 16.56 14.25 -11.28
C LEU A 110 16.57 14.96 -9.91
N GLU A 111 15.97 16.15 -9.81
CA GLU A 111 15.86 16.89 -8.56
C GLU A 111 15.12 16.13 -7.45
N ALA A 112 14.15 15.27 -7.81
CA ALA A 112 13.42 14.44 -6.85
C ALA A 112 14.26 13.30 -6.24
N PHE A 113 15.48 13.07 -6.75
CA PHE A 113 16.42 12.10 -6.21
C PHE A 113 17.27 12.70 -5.09
N LYS A 114 17.42 14.02 -5.03
CA LYS A 114 18.22 14.68 -4.00
C LYS A 114 17.57 14.49 -2.63
N LEU A 115 18.39 14.16 -1.63
CA LEU A 115 17.99 14.35 -0.24
C LEU A 115 17.79 15.87 -0.06
N LYS A 116 16.63 16.28 0.46
CA LYS A 116 16.46 17.68 0.83
C LYS A 116 17.44 17.89 1.98
N GLY A 117 18.29 18.91 1.88
CA GLY A 117 19.07 19.38 3.03
C GLY A 117 18.13 19.51 4.23
N ASP A 118 18.60 19.03 5.37
CA ASP A 118 17.82 18.77 6.58
C ASP A 118 16.78 19.86 6.88
N ARG A 119 15.59 19.42 7.28
CA ARG A 119 14.62 20.29 7.95
C ARG A 119 15.13 20.66 9.33
#